data_AF-A0A843FEF3-F1
#
_entry.id   AF-A0A843FEF3-F1
#
_cell.length_a   1.000
_cell.length_b   1.000
_cell.length_c   1.000
_cell.angle_alpha   90.00
_cell.angle_beta   90.00
_cell.angle_gamma   90.00
#
_symmetry.space_group_name_H-M   'P 1'
#
loop_
_entity.id
_entity.type
_entity.pdbx_description
1 polymer ?
#
loop_
_entity_poly.entity_id
_entity_poly.type
_entity_poly.pdbx_seq_one_letter_code
_entity_poly.pdbx_strand_id
1 'polypeptide(L)'
;MQIDVVCDDKYGGEAYAKLFENIIGDIGKSFMIVKARLVLKPEVPLFVFSVILKNAPGCKVMSDAASFRQEGDELYVSISNERYAPDVLSNLWKAYGRPNVDQQTRFDLVVRGAKQEDVESMVISTGEEAIEEILGAFWRALPEGIRVREAMIDGKVMTVIATEEIMVKELKEQGMQVHADMIKEGEVIPDV
;
A
#
# COMPACT_ATOMS: atom_id res chain seq x y z
N MET A 1 -4.73 -3.09 -13.01
CA MET A 1 -3.28 -3.28 -12.77
C MET A 1 -2.67 -3.76 -14.08
N GLN A 2 -1.70 -3.02 -14.64
CA GLN A 2 -0.91 -3.49 -15.78
C GLN A 2 0.26 -4.35 -15.28
N ILE A 3 0.56 -5.48 -15.91
CA ILE A 3 1.71 -6.33 -15.54
C ILE A 3 2.64 -6.48 -16.74
N ASP A 4 3.89 -6.05 -16.58
CA ASP A 4 4.97 -6.30 -17.54
C ASP A 4 5.85 -7.45 -17.02
N VAL A 5 6.15 -8.44 -17.87
CA VAL A 5 7.03 -9.56 -17.50
C VAL A 5 8.27 -9.59 -18.39
N VAL A 6 9.44 -9.70 -17.76
CA VAL A 6 10.74 -9.88 -18.40
C VAL A 6 11.27 -11.24 -17.97
N CYS A 7 11.16 -12.24 -18.84
CA CYS A 7 11.60 -13.61 -18.61
C CYS A 7 11.92 -14.29 -19.95
N ASP A 8 13.00 -15.05 -20.00
CA ASP A 8 13.37 -15.84 -21.19
C ASP A 8 12.48 -17.09 -21.34
N ASP A 9 12.00 -17.65 -20.21
CA ASP A 9 10.95 -18.66 -20.20
C ASP A 9 9.57 -18.00 -20.24
N LYS A 10 8.95 -17.98 -21.43
CA LYS A 10 7.62 -17.39 -21.62
C LYS A 10 6.54 -18.10 -20.81
N TYR A 11 6.60 -19.42 -20.69
CA TYR A 11 5.57 -20.18 -19.97
C TYR A 11 5.64 -19.88 -18.48
N GLY A 12 6.84 -19.96 -17.90
CA GLY A 12 7.07 -19.58 -16.50
C GLY A 12 6.69 -18.12 -16.25
N GLY A 13 7.06 -17.20 -17.15
CA GLY A 13 6.72 -15.78 -17.04
C GLY A 13 5.21 -15.52 -16.98
N GLU A 14 4.44 -16.11 -17.90
CA GLU A 14 2.98 -15.98 -17.91
C GLU A 14 2.32 -16.63 -16.68
N ALA A 15 2.86 -17.76 -16.22
CA ALA A 15 2.37 -18.44 -15.02
C ALA A 15 2.57 -17.56 -13.77
N TYR A 16 3.74 -16.94 -13.63
CA TYR A 16 4.04 -16.03 -12.53
C TYR A 16 3.21 -14.75 -12.57
N ALA A 17 2.94 -14.20 -13.76
CA ALA A 17 2.04 -13.05 -13.90
C ALA A 17 0.66 -13.34 -13.32
N LYS A 18 0.07 -14.49 -13.70
CA LYS A 18 -1.24 -14.92 -13.20
C LYS A 18 -1.21 -15.23 -11.71
N LEU A 19 -0.16 -15.90 -11.23
CA LEU A 19 0.01 -16.18 -9.79
C LEU A 19 0.05 -14.89 -8.99
N PHE A 20 0.86 -13.92 -9.42
CA PHE A 20 0.96 -12.62 -8.79
C PHE A 20 -0.37 -11.86 -8.79
N GLU A 21 -1.05 -11.83 -9.93
CA GLU A 21 -2.37 -11.20 -10.06
C GLU A 21 -3.40 -11.81 -9.10
N ASN A 22 -3.46 -13.13 -9.00
CA ASN A 22 -4.36 -13.83 -8.07
C ASN A 22 -4.01 -13.50 -6.61
N ILE A 23 -2.74 -13.58 -6.23
CA ILE A 23 -2.26 -13.32 -4.87
C ILE A 23 -2.60 -11.90 -4.40
N ILE A 24 -2.45 -10.91 -5.28
CA ILE A 24 -2.79 -9.51 -5.00
C ILE A 24 -4.32 -9.31 -4.99
N GLY A 25 -5.03 -10.02 -5.87
CA GLY A 25 -6.50 -10.05 -5.90
C GLY A 25 -7.11 -10.59 -4.61
N ASP A 26 -6.55 -11.67 -4.08
CA ASP A 26 -7.03 -12.35 -2.88
C ASP A 26 -6.92 -11.47 -1.62
N ILE A 27 -5.89 -10.61 -1.54
CA ILE A 27 -5.77 -9.62 -0.46
C ILE A 27 -6.57 -8.33 -0.72
N GLY A 28 -7.29 -8.27 -1.84
CA GLY A 28 -8.12 -7.12 -2.21
C GLY A 28 -7.32 -5.85 -2.52
N LYS A 29 -6.02 -5.93 -2.81
CA LYS A 29 -5.16 -4.73 -3.03
C LYS A 29 -4.90 -4.41 -4.51
N SER A 30 -5.45 -5.17 -5.45
CA SER A 30 -5.26 -4.92 -6.90
C SER A 30 -5.62 -3.50 -7.33
N PHE A 31 -6.59 -2.87 -6.66
CA PHE A 31 -7.00 -1.50 -6.97
C PHE A 31 -5.97 -0.44 -6.55
N MET A 32 -5.04 -0.77 -5.65
CA MET A 32 -3.98 0.14 -5.20
C MET A 32 -2.79 0.15 -6.15
N ILE A 33 -2.65 -0.89 -6.98
CA ILE A 33 -1.51 -1.07 -7.88
C ILE A 33 -1.88 -0.61 -9.29
N VAL A 34 -1.15 0.38 -9.79
CA VAL A 34 -1.28 0.86 -11.18
C VAL A 34 -0.58 -0.12 -12.11
N LYS A 35 0.68 -0.43 -11.78
CA LYS A 35 1.59 -1.21 -12.60
C LYS A 35 2.42 -2.16 -11.76
N ALA A 36 2.67 -3.35 -12.28
CA ALA A 36 3.64 -4.31 -11.77
C ALA A 36 4.66 -4.66 -12.87
N ARG A 37 5.90 -4.89 -12.48
CA ARG A 37 6.97 -5.41 -13.33
C ARG A 37 7.59 -6.62 -12.65
N LEU A 38 7.56 -7.75 -13.34
CA LEU A 38 8.16 -9.01 -12.89
C LEU A 38 9.39 -9.29 -13.75
N VAL A 39 10.58 -9.30 -13.15
CA VAL A 39 11.82 -9.73 -13.82
C VAL A 39 12.21 -11.08 -13.24
N LEU A 40 12.18 -12.11 -14.07
CA LEU A 40 12.37 -13.49 -13.66
C LEU A 40 13.52 -14.08 -14.48
N LYS A 41 14.58 -14.48 -13.80
CA LYS A 41 15.75 -15.11 -14.43
C LYS A 41 15.97 -16.47 -13.78
N PRO A 42 15.41 -17.56 -14.35
CA PRO A 42 15.57 -18.88 -13.76
C PRO A 42 17.01 -19.42 -13.87
N GLU A 43 17.78 -19.01 -14.89
CA GLU A 43 19.17 -19.45 -15.09
C GLU A 43 20.13 -18.93 -14.01
N VAL A 44 19.88 -17.70 -13.54
CA VAL A 44 20.60 -17.07 -12.45
C VAL A 44 19.51 -16.67 -11.46
N PRO A 45 19.15 -17.54 -10.49
CA PRO A 45 17.86 -17.57 -9.81
C PRO A 45 17.53 -16.22 -9.15
N LEU A 46 17.04 -15.28 -9.95
CA LEU A 46 16.81 -13.89 -9.60
C LEU A 46 15.38 -13.56 -9.93
N PHE A 47 14.70 -13.09 -8.91
CA PHE A 47 13.29 -12.78 -8.93
C PHE A 47 13.12 -11.35 -8.44
N VAL A 48 12.71 -10.45 -9.32
CA VAL A 48 12.44 -9.05 -8.98
C VAL A 48 10.97 -8.76 -9.21
N PHE A 49 10.27 -8.44 -8.13
CA PHE A 49 8.88 -8.02 -8.14
C PHE A 49 8.84 -6.54 -7.82
N SER A 50 8.37 -5.71 -8.74
CA SER A 50 8.25 -4.27 -8.53
C SER A 50 6.85 -3.80 -8.83
N VAL A 51 6.30 -2.91 -8.01
CA VAL A 51 4.97 -2.32 -8.22
C VAL A 51 5.02 -0.81 -8.06
N ILE A 52 4.12 -0.15 -8.78
CA ILE A 52 3.79 1.27 -8.62
C ILE A 52 2.39 1.36 -8.05
N LEU A 53 2.28 1.96 -6.87
CA LEU A 53 1.02 2.26 -6.21
C LEU A 53 0.40 3.54 -6.77
N LYS A 54 -0.92 3.66 -6.68
CA LYS A 54 -1.63 4.90 -7.07
C LYS A 54 -1.13 6.11 -6.27
N ASN A 55 -0.99 5.90 -4.97
CA ASN A 55 -0.54 6.90 -4.00
C ASN A 55 0.53 6.26 -3.13
N ALA A 56 1.47 7.08 -2.64
CA ALA A 56 2.48 6.60 -1.71
C ALA A 56 1.78 6.09 -0.44
N PRO A 57 2.20 4.95 0.14
CA PRO A 57 1.75 4.56 1.47
C PRO A 57 2.20 5.66 2.42
N GLY A 58 1.23 6.34 3.02
CA GLY A 58 1.49 7.51 3.83
C GLY A 58 0.60 7.51 5.05
N CYS A 59 1.11 8.16 6.08
CA CYS A 59 0.33 8.51 7.25
C CYS A 59 -0.85 9.38 6.80
N LYS A 60 -2.06 8.86 6.94
CA LYS A 60 -3.30 9.60 6.76
C LYS A 60 -3.77 10.10 8.10
N VAL A 61 -4.09 11.39 8.13
CA VAL A 61 -4.71 12.03 9.30
C VAL A 61 -6.20 12.24 9.05
N MET A 62 -6.95 12.54 10.10
CA MET A 62 -8.38 12.82 10.04
C MET A 62 -8.75 13.84 8.94
N SER A 63 -7.96 14.90 8.77
CA SER A 63 -8.20 15.93 7.74
C SER A 63 -8.05 15.44 6.30
N ASP A 64 -7.40 14.29 6.06
CA ASP A 64 -7.33 13.68 4.73
C ASP A 64 -8.62 12.95 4.32
N ALA A 65 -9.49 12.64 5.29
CA ALA A 65 -10.66 11.78 5.10
C ALA A 65 -11.99 12.40 5.53
N ALA A 66 -11.96 13.50 6.29
CA ALA A 66 -13.15 14.17 6.80
C ALA A 66 -12.95 15.68 6.92
N SER A 67 -14.06 16.41 6.94
CA SER A 67 -14.12 17.84 7.29
C SER A 67 -14.71 18.04 8.68
N PHE A 68 -14.31 19.14 9.31
CA PHE A 68 -14.60 19.42 10.72
C PHE A 68 -15.26 20.79 10.88
N ARG A 69 -16.26 20.88 11.77
CA ARG A 69 -16.87 22.14 12.18
C ARG A 69 -17.13 22.14 13.67
N GLN A 70 -16.45 23.01 14.41
CA GLN A 70 -16.69 23.21 15.84
C GLN A 70 -17.90 24.12 16.08
N GLU A 71 -18.84 23.69 16.92
CA GLU A 71 -19.90 24.55 17.47
C GLU A 71 -20.01 24.35 18.98
N GLY A 72 -19.49 25.31 19.75
CA GLY A 72 -19.42 25.17 21.20
C GLY A 72 -18.59 23.95 21.61
N ASP A 73 -19.18 23.06 22.40
CA ASP A 73 -18.54 21.82 22.89
C ASP A 73 -18.77 20.61 21.96
N GLU A 74 -19.46 20.80 20.84
CA GLU A 74 -19.72 19.75 19.86
C GLU A 74 -18.87 19.96 18.60
N LEU A 75 -18.24 18.89 18.13
CA LEU A 75 -17.48 18.84 16.90
C LEU A 75 -18.27 18.02 15.87
N TYR A 76 -18.68 18.66 14.78
CA TYR A 76 -19.28 18.00 13.65
C TYR A 76 -18.20 17.46 12.71
N VAL A 77 -18.28 16.19 12.37
CA VAL A 77 -17.34 15.49 11.48
C VAL A 77 -18.12 14.94 10.29
N SER A 78 -17.75 15.34 9.07
CA SER A 78 -18.32 14.81 7.83
C SER A 78 -17.25 14.07 7.04
N ILE A 79 -17.39 12.74 6.94
CA ILE A 79 -16.45 11.87 6.23
C ILE A 79 -16.62 12.05 4.72
N SER A 80 -15.58 12.55 4.06
CA SER A 80 -15.54 12.77 2.60
C SER A 80 -14.95 11.57 1.85
N ASN A 81 -14.09 10.79 2.50
CA ASN A 81 -13.48 9.59 1.93
C ASN A 81 -14.02 8.32 2.60
N GLU A 82 -15.02 7.70 1.97
CA GLU A 82 -15.73 6.51 2.47
C GLU A 82 -14.79 5.35 2.83
N ARG A 83 -13.66 5.21 2.14
CA ARG A 83 -12.66 4.17 2.42
C ARG A 83 -12.20 4.18 3.88
N TYR A 84 -12.04 5.37 4.46
CA TYR A 84 -11.51 5.54 5.81
C TYR A 84 -12.62 5.75 6.85
N ALA A 85 -13.90 5.64 6.47
CA ALA A 85 -15.00 5.77 7.42
C ALA A 85 -14.87 4.82 8.64
N PRO A 86 -14.48 3.53 8.48
CA PRO A 86 -14.26 2.65 9.63
C PRO A 86 -13.12 3.14 10.53
N ASP A 87 -12.03 3.62 9.95
CA ASP A 87 -10.85 4.08 10.68
C ASP A 87 -11.13 5.37 11.46
N VAL A 88 -11.80 6.34 10.82
CA VAL A 88 -12.26 7.59 11.45
C VAL A 88 -13.14 7.26 12.66
N LEU A 89 -14.15 6.43 12.48
CA LEU A 89 -15.09 6.08 13.55
C LEU A 89 -14.40 5.32 14.70
N SER A 90 -13.54 4.36 14.37
CA SER A 90 -12.75 3.58 15.35
C SER A 90 -11.83 4.48 16.17
N ASN A 91 -11.15 5.44 15.54
CA ASN A 91 -10.27 6.37 16.23
C ASN A 91 -11.03 7.35 17.14
N LEU A 92 -12.16 7.91 16.67
CA LEU A 92 -13.00 8.77 17.50
C LEU A 92 -13.57 8.03 18.71
N TRP A 93 -14.03 6.79 18.54
CA TRP A 93 -14.48 5.96 19.66
C TRP A 93 -13.38 5.62 20.66
N LYS A 94 -12.15 5.38 20.19
CA LYS A 94 -11.00 5.12 21.06
C LYS A 94 -10.61 6.36 21.87
N ALA A 95 -10.62 7.54 21.26
CA ALA A 95 -10.20 8.78 21.90
C ALA A 95 -11.26 9.37 22.83
N TYR A 96 -12.53 9.39 22.41
CA TYR A 96 -13.62 10.08 23.12
C TYR A 96 -14.64 9.15 23.76
N GLY A 97 -14.62 7.86 23.41
CA GLY A 97 -15.58 6.87 23.89
C GLY A 97 -16.86 6.85 23.06
N ARG A 98 -17.45 5.66 22.91
CA ARG A 98 -18.72 5.47 22.16
C ARG A 98 -19.86 6.39 22.60
N PRO A 99 -20.09 6.67 23.89
CA PRO A 99 -21.20 7.55 24.32
C PRO A 99 -21.06 9.01 23.89
N ASN A 100 -19.84 9.46 23.57
CA ASN A 100 -19.55 10.84 23.18
C ASN A 100 -19.45 11.02 21.66
N VAL A 101 -19.68 9.96 20.89
CA VAL A 101 -19.65 9.97 19.42
C VAL A 101 -21.03 9.55 18.93
N ASP A 102 -21.84 10.52 18.53
CA ASP A 102 -23.19 10.30 17.99
C ASP A 102 -23.15 10.26 16.46
N GLN A 103 -23.62 9.16 15.88
CA GLN A 103 -23.63 8.95 14.44
C GLN A 103 -24.98 9.38 13.87
N GLN A 104 -25.02 10.58 13.26
CA GLN A 104 -26.25 11.13 12.66
C GLN A 104 -26.60 10.42 11.36
N THR A 105 -25.58 10.15 10.53
CA THR A 105 -25.71 9.40 9.27
C THR A 105 -24.53 8.44 9.14
N ARG A 106 -24.46 7.67 8.04
CA ARG A 106 -23.29 6.82 7.75
C ARG A 106 -21.97 7.60 7.73
N PHE A 107 -21.99 8.89 7.36
CA PHE A 107 -20.80 9.71 7.17
C PHE A 107 -20.74 10.97 8.04
N ASP A 108 -21.82 11.31 8.74
CA ASP A 108 -21.88 12.49 9.60
C ASP A 108 -21.93 12.08 11.07
N LEU A 109 -20.99 12.62 11.85
CA LEU A 109 -20.81 12.34 13.27
C LEU A 109 -20.82 13.64 14.07
N VAL A 110 -21.27 13.56 15.31
CA VAL A 110 -21.13 14.62 16.32
C VAL A 110 -20.32 14.07 17.48
N VAL A 111 -19.22 14.74 17.80
CA VAL A 111 -18.31 14.34 18.88
C VAL A 111 -18.35 15.40 19.98
N ARG A 112 -18.74 15.00 21.19
CA ARG A 112 -18.83 15.90 22.35
C ARG A 112 -17.49 16.00 23.09
N GLY A 113 -17.13 17.20 23.52
CA GLY A 113 -15.90 17.47 24.26
C GLY A 113 -14.62 17.33 23.42
N ALA A 114 -14.75 17.26 22.10
CA ALA A 114 -13.63 17.24 21.17
C ALA A 114 -13.33 18.65 20.68
N LYS A 115 -12.04 18.98 20.57
CA LYS A 115 -11.56 20.17 19.87
C LYS A 115 -11.13 19.80 18.47
N GLN A 116 -11.51 20.61 17.51
CA GLN A 116 -11.15 20.43 16.10
C GLN A 116 -9.64 20.18 15.89
N GLU A 117 -8.76 20.98 16.49
CA GLU A 117 -7.29 20.86 16.34
C GLU A 117 -6.74 19.50 16.81
N ASP A 118 -7.31 18.96 17.90
CA ASP A 118 -6.90 17.67 18.47
C ASP A 118 -7.32 16.51 17.56
N VAL A 119 -8.46 16.65 16.87
CA VAL A 119 -9.01 15.61 15.99
C VAL A 119 -8.37 15.65 14.61
N GLU A 120 -8.22 16.83 13.99
CA GLU A 120 -7.72 16.98 12.62
C GLU A 120 -6.37 16.29 12.36
N SER A 121 -5.50 16.32 13.37
CA SER A 121 -4.15 15.75 13.31
C SER A 121 -4.06 14.28 13.70
N MET A 122 -5.16 13.66 14.15
CA MET A 122 -5.14 12.25 14.55
C MET A 122 -4.84 11.35 13.35
N VAL A 123 -3.86 10.47 13.53
CA VAL A 123 -3.51 9.45 12.54
C VAL A 123 -4.61 8.41 12.45
N ILE A 124 -5.18 8.23 11.25
CA ILE A 124 -6.21 7.24 10.97
C ILE A 124 -5.67 6.02 10.22
N SER A 125 -4.55 6.14 9.52
CA SER A 125 -3.84 5.01 8.91
C SER A 125 -2.37 5.36 8.75
N THR A 126 -1.45 4.46 9.12
CA THR A 126 0.00 4.71 8.97
C THR A 126 0.53 4.35 7.58
N GLY A 127 -0.28 3.75 6.71
CA GLY A 127 0.15 3.21 5.42
C GLY A 127 1.01 1.94 5.52
N GLU A 128 1.56 1.64 6.70
CA GLU A 128 2.41 0.48 7.00
C GLU A 128 1.66 -0.83 6.78
N GLU A 129 0.40 -0.93 7.20
CA GLU A 129 -0.41 -2.14 7.01
C GLU A 129 -0.53 -2.51 5.51
N ALA A 130 -0.74 -1.51 4.65
CA ALA A 130 -0.79 -1.75 3.20
C ALA A 130 0.57 -2.19 2.65
N ILE A 131 1.67 -1.63 3.17
CA ILE A 131 3.03 -2.07 2.82
C ILE A 131 3.23 -3.53 3.23
N GLU A 132 2.90 -3.88 4.47
CA GLU A 132 3.08 -5.23 5.02
C GLU A 132 2.26 -6.27 4.26
N GLU A 133 1.02 -5.97 3.91
CA GLU A 133 0.16 -6.87 3.13
C GLU A 133 0.68 -7.09 1.70
N ILE A 134 1.15 -6.03 1.03
CA ILE A 134 1.73 -6.12 -0.31
C ILE A 134 3.06 -6.88 -0.29
N LEU A 135 3.94 -6.59 0.68
CA LEU A 135 5.17 -7.37 0.87
C LEU A 135 4.85 -8.84 1.19
N GLY A 136 3.85 -9.09 2.04
CA GLY A 136 3.34 -10.42 2.34
C GLY A 136 2.83 -11.15 1.10
N ALA A 137 2.21 -10.45 0.15
CA ALA A 137 1.88 -11.00 -1.17
C ALA A 137 3.12 -11.34 -1.98
N PHE A 138 4.13 -10.48 -2.01
CA PHE A 138 5.37 -10.76 -2.74
C PHE A 138 6.04 -12.01 -2.19
N TRP A 139 6.08 -12.17 -0.87
CA TRP A 139 6.61 -13.37 -0.22
C TRP A 139 5.87 -14.65 -0.60
N ARG A 140 4.55 -14.60 -0.80
CA ARG A 140 3.75 -15.75 -1.27
C ARG A 140 3.93 -16.03 -2.76
N ALA A 141 4.31 -15.03 -3.54
CA ALA A 141 4.53 -15.17 -4.97
C ALA A 141 5.92 -15.72 -5.30
N LEU A 142 6.87 -15.67 -4.37
CA LEU A 142 8.22 -16.21 -4.56
C LEU A 142 8.23 -17.75 -4.51
N PRO A 143 9.13 -18.40 -5.27
CA PRO A 143 9.32 -19.84 -5.16
C PRO A 143 9.78 -20.24 -3.74
N GLU A 144 9.36 -21.41 -3.29
CA GLU A 144 9.63 -21.92 -1.93
C GLU A 144 11.14 -22.04 -1.60
N GLY A 145 11.99 -22.21 -2.61
CA GLY A 145 13.44 -22.32 -2.47
C GLY A 145 14.15 -21.00 -2.15
N ILE A 146 13.47 -19.86 -2.26
CA ILE A 146 14.07 -18.54 -2.01
C ILE A 146 14.36 -18.34 -0.52
N ARG A 147 15.62 -18.00 -0.22
CA ARG A 147 16.08 -17.74 1.15
C ARG A 147 16.54 -16.31 1.36
N VAL A 148 17.08 -15.68 0.32
CA VAL A 148 17.64 -14.33 0.41
C VAL A 148 16.76 -13.36 -0.34
N ARG A 149 16.31 -12.33 0.37
CA ARG A 149 15.40 -11.33 -0.16
C ARG A 149 15.64 -9.97 0.48
N GLU A 150 15.53 -8.93 -0.33
CA GLU A 150 15.62 -7.54 0.10
C GLU A 150 14.41 -6.78 -0.46
N ALA A 151 13.89 -5.84 0.30
CA ALA A 151 12.81 -4.95 -0.12
C ALA A 151 13.30 -3.50 -0.14
N MET A 152 12.84 -2.73 -1.11
CA MET A 152 13.09 -1.30 -1.28
C MET A 152 11.73 -0.61 -1.45
N ILE A 153 11.55 0.51 -0.78
CA ILE A 153 10.31 1.28 -0.82
C ILE A 153 10.69 2.75 -0.93
N ASP A 154 10.28 3.37 -2.04
CA ASP A 154 10.51 4.78 -2.31
C ASP A 154 9.23 5.40 -2.89
N GLY A 155 8.56 6.21 -2.07
CA GLY A 155 7.30 6.85 -2.41
C GLY A 155 6.22 5.84 -2.81
N LYS A 156 5.85 5.84 -4.10
CA LYS A 156 4.83 4.94 -4.68
C LYS A 156 5.38 3.58 -5.09
N VAL A 157 6.69 3.40 -5.07
CA VAL A 157 7.33 2.22 -5.65
C VAL A 157 7.78 1.28 -4.56
N MET A 158 7.40 0.01 -4.69
CA MET A 158 7.87 -1.07 -3.83
C MET A 158 8.51 -2.13 -4.71
N THR A 159 9.72 -2.56 -4.35
CA THR A 159 10.46 -3.59 -5.08
C THR A 159 11.01 -4.62 -4.13
N VAL A 160 10.83 -5.90 -4.45
CA VAL A 160 11.50 -7.03 -3.81
C VAL A 160 12.47 -7.65 -4.79
N ILE A 161 13.69 -7.87 -4.32
CA ILE A 161 14.73 -8.64 -5.00
C ILE A 161 14.91 -9.93 -4.21
N ALA A 162 14.88 -11.07 -4.89
CA ALA A 162 14.94 -12.38 -4.28
C ALA A 162 15.84 -13.34 -5.08
N THR A 163 16.57 -14.18 -4.35
CA THR A 163 17.40 -15.25 -4.92
C THR A 163 17.48 -16.45 -3.98
N GLU A 164 17.77 -17.62 -4.54
CA GLU A 164 17.93 -18.87 -3.77
C GLU A 164 19.24 -18.88 -2.98
N GLU A 165 20.29 -18.30 -3.56
CA GLU A 165 21.65 -18.31 -3.00
C GLU A 165 22.01 -16.96 -2.35
N ILE A 166 23.24 -16.49 -2.56
CA ILE A 166 23.76 -15.25 -1.98
C ILE A 166 23.37 -14.07 -2.87
N MET A 167 22.94 -12.97 -2.26
CA MET A 167 22.74 -11.70 -2.96
C MET A 167 24.09 -11.08 -3.33
N VAL A 168 24.65 -11.52 -4.46
CA VAL A 168 25.87 -10.92 -5.02
C VAL A 168 25.57 -9.53 -5.59
N LYS A 169 26.64 -8.73 -5.72
CA LYS A 169 26.54 -7.32 -6.10
C LYS A 169 25.82 -7.15 -7.45
N GLU A 170 26.10 -7.99 -8.42
CA GLU A 170 25.54 -7.94 -9.77
C GLU A 170 24.02 -8.19 -9.78
N LEU A 171 23.51 -9.05 -8.89
CA LEU A 171 22.08 -9.32 -8.76
C LEU A 171 21.38 -8.16 -8.06
N LYS A 172 22.01 -7.62 -7.03
CA LYS A 172 21.52 -6.45 -6.32
C LYS A 172 21.43 -5.23 -7.24
N GLU A 173 22.47 -4.97 -8.03
CA GLU A 173 22.49 -3.87 -8.99
C GLU A 173 21.38 -4.00 -10.04
N GLN A 174 21.10 -5.22 -10.53
CA GLN A 174 19.98 -5.46 -11.44
C GLN A 174 18.63 -5.12 -10.80
N GLY A 175 18.40 -5.55 -9.56
CA GLY A 175 17.17 -5.22 -8.85
C GLY A 175 17.04 -3.72 -8.52
N MET A 176 18.15 -3.05 -8.17
CA MET A 176 18.19 -1.60 -7.96
C MET A 176 17.91 -0.83 -9.25
N GLN A 177 18.39 -1.31 -10.40
CA GLN A 177 18.09 -0.72 -11.70
C GLN A 177 16.59 -0.81 -12.01
N VAL A 178 15.97 -1.97 -11.78
CA VAL A 178 14.52 -2.15 -11.94
C VAL A 178 13.75 -1.18 -11.03
N HIS A 179 14.19 -1.03 -9.78
CA HIS A 179 13.57 -0.10 -8.83
C HIS A 179 13.66 1.36 -9.31
N ALA A 180 14.85 1.80 -9.75
CA ALA A 180 15.07 3.15 -10.27
C ALA A 180 14.23 3.44 -11.53
N ASP A 181 14.09 2.47 -12.43
CA ASP A 181 13.26 2.63 -13.62
C ASP A 181 11.78 2.73 -13.26
N MET A 182 11.33 1.95 -12.29
CA MET A 182 9.96 2.00 -11.77
C MET A 182 9.66 3.31 -11.03
N ILE A 183 10.64 3.92 -10.34
CA ILE A 183 10.51 5.26 -9.75
C ILE A 183 10.23 6.30 -10.84
N LYS A 184 11.06 6.33 -11.90
CA LYS A 184 10.89 7.27 -13.02
C LYS A 184 9.52 7.12 -13.69
N GLU A 185 9.06 5.87 -13.84
CA GLU A 185 7.72 5.58 -14.35
C GLU A 185 6.60 5.98 -13.36
N GLY A 186 6.86 5.92 -12.06
CA GLY A 186 5.92 6.32 -11.02
C GLY A 186 5.75 7.84 -10.90
N GLU A 187 6.80 8.61 -11.14
CA GLU A 187 6.77 10.08 -11.09
C GLU A 187 5.85 10.69 -12.17
N VAL A 188 5.68 10.02 -13.30
CA VAL A 188 4.77 10.47 -14.37
C VAL A 188 3.31 10.07 -14.11
N ILE A 189 3.04 9.25 -13.09
CA ILE A 189 1.69 8.82 -12.72
C ILE A 189 1.14 9.76 -11.61
N PRO A 190 0.12 10.59 -11.91
CA PRO A 190 -0.42 11.52 -10.93
C PRO A 190 -1.03 10.79 -9.72
N ASP A 191 -1.03 11.46 -8.56
CA ASP A 191 -1.84 11.03 -7.42
C ASP A 191 -3.32 11.04 -7.81
N VAL A 192 -4.07 10.03 -7.35
CA VAL A 192 -5.50 9.82 -7.66
C VAL A 192 -6.32 9.82 -6.38
#